data_AF-A0A962X458-F1
#
_entry.id   AF-A0A962X458-F1
#
_cell.length_a   1.000
_cell.length_b   1.000
_cell.length_c   1.000
_cell.angle_alpha   90.00
_cell.angle_beta   90.00
_cell.angle_gamma   90.00
#
_symmetry.space_group_name_H-M   'P 1'
#
loop_
_entity.id
_entity.type
_entity.pdbx_description
1 polymer ?
#
loop_
_entity_poly.entity_id
_entity_poly.type
_entity_poly.pdbx_seq_one_letter_code
_entity_poly.pdbx_strand_id
1 'polypeptide(L)'
;RFGAAAVVMAFDEQGQADTLARKVGICTRAYRILTERAGFPAEDIIFDPNVFAVATGIDEHNAYGLAFIEACRQISHTLPHALLSGGISNVSFSFRGNNLVREAIHAVFLYHAIKAGLSMGIVNAGQLAIYDELPPELRERVEAVILDQHPEATERLLEIAEKYRGDTVGTGARKEDLEWRDWPVAKRLEHALVKGITEYIEIDTEEARQQASSSIEVIEGQLMDGMNLVGQLFGDGKMFLPQVVKSARVMKKSVAYLEPFIKEERVDNATTQGKILMATVKGDVHDIGKNIVGVVLQCNSYEVIDLGVMVPAETIIQQAHEQQVDIIGLSGLITPSLDEMVHLAKELERLEMSVPLMIGGATTSRIHTAVKIDPVYHGPVVHVPDASRAVGVASTLLSTDQRGDFIAGLKRSYLAAREQHARQQRNRDLATLEQARANPTPIDWKRYHPPRPIALDWALPRAADGGDQCYPPTRILPKGAGRLLILNDIPLPQIIPYIDWTFFFHAWELKGRYPKILDDPEKGTEARKLFADATAMLQRINTEKWLRADAVIGLFPANSQGEDLLLYRDNERRQPLASFHFLRKQGRQPAG
;
A
#
# COMPACT_ATOMS: atom_id res chain seq x y z
N ARG A 1 8.78 28.24 10.81
CA ARG A 1 7.96 27.26 11.58
C ARG A 1 7.60 26.00 10.77
N PHE A 2 7.95 25.90 9.48
CA PHE A 2 7.66 24.70 8.65
C PHE A 2 8.85 24.14 7.83
N GLY A 3 10.06 24.70 7.92
CA GLY A 3 11.17 24.35 7.00
C GLY A 3 10.86 24.78 5.55
N ALA A 4 11.87 25.05 4.74
CA ALA A 4 11.69 25.34 3.31
C ALA A 4 12.95 25.00 2.54
N ALA A 5 12.80 24.35 1.38
CA ALA A 5 13.88 24.10 0.43
C ALA A 5 13.73 25.02 -0.80
N ALA A 6 14.85 25.33 -1.46
CA ALA A 6 14.89 26.15 -2.66
C ALA A 6 15.31 25.30 -3.88
N VAL A 7 14.48 25.27 -4.91
CA VAL A 7 14.84 24.68 -6.21
C VAL A 7 15.29 25.80 -7.14
N VAL A 8 16.54 25.73 -7.61
CA VAL A 8 17.19 26.77 -8.40
C VAL A 8 17.56 26.22 -9.77
N MET A 9 16.83 26.63 -10.79
CA MET A 9 17.18 26.33 -12.17
C MET A 9 18.38 27.17 -12.63
N ALA A 10 19.29 26.59 -13.41
CA ALA A 10 20.47 27.27 -13.95
C ALA A 10 20.09 28.23 -15.10
N PHE A 11 19.46 29.35 -14.73
CA PHE A 11 19.03 30.42 -15.62
C PHE A 11 19.50 31.76 -15.08
N ASP A 12 20.15 32.55 -15.93
CA ASP A 12 20.64 33.89 -15.57
C ASP A 12 20.18 34.95 -16.58
N GLU A 13 20.72 36.16 -16.46
CA GLU A 13 20.37 37.29 -17.32
C GLU A 13 20.72 37.05 -18.80
N GLN A 14 21.56 36.05 -19.09
CA GLN A 14 21.95 35.65 -20.44
C GLN A 14 21.22 34.37 -20.90
N GLY A 15 20.22 33.90 -20.15
CA GLY A 15 19.38 32.76 -20.52
C GLY A 15 19.74 31.44 -19.83
N GLN A 16 19.34 30.33 -20.45
CA GLN A 16 19.55 28.97 -19.90
C GLN A 16 21.01 28.53 -20.04
N ALA A 17 21.49 27.80 -19.04
CA ALA A 17 22.83 27.21 -19.04
C ALA A 17 22.92 25.97 -19.95
N ASP A 18 23.34 26.14 -21.20
CA ASP A 18 23.50 25.10 -22.23
C ASP A 18 24.84 24.35 -22.14
N THR A 19 25.94 25.08 -21.90
CA THR A 19 27.29 24.52 -21.80
C THR A 19 27.68 24.14 -20.36
N LEU A 20 28.61 23.18 -20.21
CA LEU A 20 29.16 22.77 -18.91
C LEU A 20 29.63 23.98 -18.06
N ALA A 21 30.42 24.87 -18.66
CA ALA A 21 30.96 26.04 -17.97
C ALA A 21 29.85 26.96 -17.43
N ARG A 22 28.78 27.17 -18.20
CA ARG A 22 27.63 27.96 -17.76
C ARG A 22 26.83 27.27 -16.67
N LYS A 23 26.60 25.94 -16.78
CA LYS A 23 25.88 25.15 -15.77
C LYS A 23 26.54 25.28 -14.40
N VAL A 24 27.85 25.04 -14.34
CA VAL A 24 28.64 25.14 -13.10
C VAL A 24 28.73 26.59 -12.62
N GLY A 25 28.98 27.54 -13.52
CA GLY A 25 29.13 28.95 -13.18
C GLY A 25 27.88 29.56 -12.54
N ILE A 26 26.70 29.29 -13.10
CA ILE A 26 25.43 29.80 -12.59
C ILE A 26 25.08 29.16 -11.23
N CYS A 27 25.20 27.84 -11.09
CA CYS A 27 24.97 27.16 -9.82
C CYS A 27 25.94 27.64 -8.73
N THR A 28 27.22 27.85 -9.05
CA THR A 28 28.22 28.38 -8.11
C THR A 28 27.87 29.79 -7.65
N ARG A 29 27.48 30.67 -8.59
CA ARG A 29 27.06 32.04 -8.29
C ARG A 29 25.82 32.05 -7.39
N ALA A 30 24.82 31.23 -7.70
CA ALA A 30 23.60 31.10 -6.90
C ALA A 30 23.87 30.56 -5.50
N TYR A 31 24.74 29.55 -5.36
CA TYR A 31 25.15 28.99 -4.08
C TYR A 31 25.74 30.04 -3.14
N ARG A 32 26.67 30.87 -3.65
CA ARG A 32 27.28 31.95 -2.84
C ARG A 32 26.25 32.99 -2.42
N ILE A 33 25.31 33.35 -3.31
CA ILE A 33 24.25 34.31 -2.95
C ILE A 33 23.37 33.76 -1.83
N LEU A 34 22.92 32.50 -1.95
CA LEU A 34 22.02 31.88 -0.98
C LEU A 34 22.70 31.65 0.38
N THR A 35 23.91 31.10 0.37
CA THR A 35 24.63 30.75 1.60
C THR A 35 25.29 31.96 2.27
N GLU A 36 26.03 32.79 1.52
CA GLU A 36 26.85 33.86 2.09
C GLU A 36 26.07 35.16 2.33
N ARG A 37 25.05 35.46 1.51
CA ARG A 37 24.30 36.73 1.61
C ARG A 37 22.93 36.58 2.23
N ALA A 38 22.23 35.48 1.96
CA ALA A 38 20.87 35.24 2.46
C ALA A 38 20.83 34.34 3.72
N GLY A 39 21.95 33.71 4.10
CA GLY A 39 22.02 32.82 5.25
C GLY A 39 21.17 31.55 5.11
N PHE A 40 20.95 31.09 3.88
CA PHE A 40 20.16 29.91 3.57
C PHE A 40 21.01 28.63 3.78
N PRO A 41 20.51 27.59 4.47
CA PRO A 41 21.23 26.33 4.66
C PRO A 41 21.56 25.66 3.31
N ALA A 42 22.77 25.14 3.16
CA ALA A 42 23.24 24.57 1.89
C ALA A 42 22.53 23.25 1.55
N GLU A 43 22.20 22.47 2.58
CA GLU A 43 21.44 21.21 2.50
C GLU A 43 20.00 21.36 2.01
N ASP A 44 19.45 22.58 2.09
CA ASP A 44 18.09 22.91 1.63
C ASP A 44 18.08 23.46 0.18
N ILE A 45 19.22 23.48 -0.52
CA ILE A 45 19.36 23.98 -1.90
C ILE A 45 19.38 22.81 -2.88
N ILE A 46 18.51 22.86 -3.89
CA ILE A 46 18.43 21.89 -4.99
C ILE A 46 18.71 22.63 -6.30
N PHE A 47 19.81 22.33 -6.98
CA PHE A 47 20.13 22.90 -8.29
C PHE A 47 19.58 22.05 -9.43
N ASP A 48 18.99 22.67 -10.45
CA ASP A 48 18.67 22.03 -11.73
C ASP A 48 19.58 22.63 -12.83
N PRO A 49 20.65 21.93 -13.25
CA PRO A 49 21.56 22.39 -14.30
C PRO A 49 20.96 22.40 -15.72
N ASN A 50 19.65 22.20 -15.88
CA ASN A 50 18.89 22.06 -17.13
C ASN A 50 19.30 20.85 -17.98
N VAL A 51 18.36 19.94 -18.19
CA VAL A 51 18.50 18.82 -19.14
C VAL A 51 17.98 19.24 -20.52
N PHE A 52 18.79 19.06 -21.57
CA PHE A 52 18.44 19.35 -22.96
C PHE A 52 18.31 18.09 -23.80
N ALA A 53 17.64 18.20 -24.94
CA ALA A 53 17.40 17.11 -25.87
C ALA A 53 18.68 16.72 -26.61
N VAL A 54 18.93 15.42 -26.75
CA VAL A 54 20.04 14.86 -27.56
C VAL A 54 19.52 14.27 -28.86
N ALA A 55 20.44 13.92 -29.77
CA ALA A 55 20.12 13.31 -31.06
C ALA A 55 19.06 14.08 -31.85
N THR A 56 19.15 15.41 -31.85
CA THR A 56 18.23 16.29 -32.59
C THR A 56 18.61 16.46 -34.05
N GLY A 57 19.76 15.91 -34.48
CA GLY A 57 20.36 16.15 -35.80
C GLY A 57 21.11 17.49 -35.94
N ILE A 58 21.42 18.16 -34.81
CA ILE A 58 22.22 19.39 -34.76
C ILE A 58 23.50 19.06 -33.99
N ASP A 59 24.67 19.29 -34.59
CA ASP A 59 25.96 18.85 -34.05
C ASP A 59 26.25 19.46 -32.67
N GLU A 60 25.86 20.73 -32.46
CA GLU A 60 26.02 21.42 -31.19
C GLU A 60 25.24 20.76 -30.04
N HIS A 61 24.21 19.95 -30.34
CA HIS A 61 23.39 19.28 -29.33
C HIS A 61 23.93 17.92 -28.89
N ASN A 62 24.91 17.35 -29.60
CA ASN A 62 25.47 16.05 -29.27
C ASN A 62 26.13 16.05 -27.88
N ALA A 63 26.79 17.15 -27.52
CA ALA A 63 27.48 17.29 -26.25
C ALA A 63 26.56 17.54 -25.03
N TYR A 64 25.25 17.78 -25.21
CA TYR A 64 24.36 18.18 -24.12
C TYR A 64 24.19 17.10 -23.04
N GLY A 65 24.14 15.83 -23.42
CA GLY A 65 24.04 14.71 -22.47
C GLY A 65 25.26 14.65 -21.56
N LEU A 66 26.45 14.63 -22.17
CA LEU A 66 27.74 14.61 -21.48
C LEU A 66 27.94 15.86 -20.61
N ALA A 67 27.60 17.04 -21.13
CA ALA A 67 27.74 18.31 -20.40
C ALA A 67 26.92 18.35 -19.11
N PHE A 68 25.71 17.77 -19.10
CA PHE A 68 24.91 17.67 -17.88
C PHE A 68 25.51 16.70 -16.87
N ILE A 69 25.98 15.53 -17.31
CA ILE A 69 26.61 14.51 -16.45
C ILE A 69 27.89 15.08 -15.81
N GLU A 70 28.72 15.78 -16.57
CA GLU A 70 29.93 16.42 -16.05
C GLU A 70 29.61 17.60 -15.12
N ALA A 71 28.53 18.36 -15.40
CA ALA A 71 28.08 19.41 -14.50
C ALA A 71 27.65 18.83 -13.13
N CYS A 72 26.97 17.68 -13.11
CA CYS A 72 26.62 17.00 -11.87
C CYS A 72 27.88 16.63 -11.07
N ARG A 73 28.91 16.09 -11.76
CA ARG A 73 30.20 15.72 -11.14
C ARG A 73 30.90 16.93 -10.54
N GLN A 74 31.01 18.02 -11.28
CA GLN A 74 31.69 19.21 -10.79
C GLN A 74 30.92 19.91 -9.66
N ILE A 75 29.60 20.03 -9.78
CA ILE A 75 28.77 20.68 -8.76
C ILE A 75 28.80 19.87 -7.45
N SER A 76 28.62 18.55 -7.52
CA SER A 76 28.66 17.69 -6.32
C SER A 76 30.01 17.73 -5.59
N HIS A 77 31.12 17.92 -6.32
CA HIS A 77 32.45 18.07 -5.73
C HIS A 77 32.74 19.48 -5.19
N THR A 78 32.22 20.54 -5.82
CA THR A 78 32.59 21.93 -5.52
C THR A 78 31.61 22.65 -4.60
N LEU A 79 30.34 22.24 -4.58
CA LEU A 79 29.26 22.85 -3.81
C LEU A 79 28.74 21.84 -2.76
N PRO A 80 29.37 21.76 -1.58
CA PRO A 80 29.03 20.74 -0.59
C PRO A 80 27.61 20.96 -0.05
N HIS A 81 26.95 19.85 0.28
CA HIS A 81 25.59 19.75 0.80
C HIS A 81 24.45 20.11 -0.17
N ALA A 82 24.73 20.80 -1.28
CA ALA A 82 23.70 21.08 -2.29
C ALA A 82 23.28 19.79 -3.02
N LEU A 83 21.99 19.69 -3.32
CA LEU A 83 21.41 18.57 -4.06
C LEU A 83 21.22 18.93 -5.55
N LEU A 84 21.13 17.92 -6.40
CA LEU A 84 20.97 18.08 -7.85
C LEU A 84 19.67 17.45 -8.36
N SER A 85 18.95 18.18 -9.21
CA SER A 85 17.72 17.77 -9.89
C SER A 85 17.88 17.85 -11.42
N GLY A 86 17.08 17.10 -12.17
CA GLY A 86 16.97 17.25 -13.62
C GLY A 86 15.67 16.72 -14.22
N GLY A 87 15.10 17.48 -15.15
CA GLY A 87 13.96 17.08 -15.99
C GLY A 87 14.33 16.04 -17.05
N ILE A 88 14.42 14.76 -16.66
CA ILE A 88 14.96 13.68 -17.52
C ILE A 88 14.16 13.53 -18.81
N SER A 89 12.84 13.71 -18.77
CA SER A 89 11.99 13.60 -19.98
C SER A 89 12.44 14.49 -21.16
N ASN A 90 13.19 15.56 -20.89
CA ASN A 90 13.71 16.46 -21.92
C ASN A 90 14.82 15.82 -22.76
N VAL A 91 15.61 14.90 -22.21
CA VAL A 91 16.76 14.30 -22.93
C VAL A 91 16.32 13.55 -24.18
N SER A 92 15.16 12.88 -24.11
CA SER A 92 14.63 12.04 -25.19
C SER A 92 13.62 12.77 -26.09
N PHE A 93 13.59 14.11 -26.10
CA PHE A 93 12.54 14.87 -26.76
C PHE A 93 12.45 14.58 -28.28
N SER A 94 13.59 14.32 -28.91
CA SER A 94 13.72 14.02 -30.35
C SER A 94 12.99 12.73 -30.77
N PHE A 95 12.67 11.84 -29.82
CA PHE A 95 12.06 10.53 -30.08
C PHE A 95 10.59 10.45 -29.65
N ARG A 96 9.89 11.59 -29.59
CA ARG A 96 8.44 11.62 -29.29
C ARG A 96 7.67 10.67 -30.21
N GLY A 97 6.85 9.80 -29.62
CA GLY A 97 6.09 8.76 -30.33
C GLY A 97 6.78 7.39 -30.41
N ASN A 98 8.07 7.29 -30.04
CA ASN A 98 8.77 6.01 -29.91
C ASN A 98 9.10 5.78 -28.43
N ASN A 99 8.18 5.15 -27.69
CA ASN A 99 8.35 4.99 -26.24
C ASN A 99 9.56 4.13 -25.92
N LEU A 100 9.72 2.95 -26.52
CA LEU A 100 10.83 2.02 -26.23
C LEU A 100 12.21 2.69 -26.31
N VAL A 101 12.47 3.49 -27.35
CA VAL A 101 13.75 4.22 -27.48
C VAL A 101 13.87 5.30 -26.42
N ARG A 102 12.79 6.02 -26.07
CA ARG A 102 12.82 7.02 -25.01
C ARG A 102 13.12 6.42 -23.64
N GLU A 103 12.51 5.28 -23.34
CA GLU A 103 12.72 4.56 -22.08
C GLU A 103 14.17 4.10 -21.95
N ALA A 104 14.77 3.59 -23.04
CA ALA A 104 16.19 3.25 -23.09
C ALA A 104 17.11 4.46 -22.87
N ILE A 105 16.81 5.60 -23.50
CA ILE A 105 17.55 6.86 -23.30
C ILE A 105 17.47 7.31 -21.83
N HIS A 106 16.30 7.24 -21.21
CA HIS A 106 16.13 7.63 -19.81
C HIS A 106 16.94 6.72 -18.86
N ALA A 107 16.89 5.41 -19.08
CA ALA A 107 17.59 4.42 -18.26
C ALA A 107 19.12 4.62 -18.32
N VAL A 108 19.68 4.76 -19.52
CA VAL A 108 21.13 4.99 -19.71
C VAL A 108 21.55 6.35 -19.16
N PHE A 109 20.79 7.41 -19.44
CA PHE A 109 21.11 8.74 -18.94
C PHE A 109 21.14 8.81 -17.42
N LEU A 110 20.14 8.23 -16.75
CA LEU A 110 20.09 8.17 -15.29
C LEU A 110 21.22 7.32 -14.71
N TYR A 111 21.53 6.17 -15.31
CA TYR A 111 22.64 5.32 -14.87
C TYR A 111 23.96 6.09 -14.76
N HIS A 112 24.28 6.92 -15.76
CA HIS A 112 25.49 7.74 -15.73
C HIS A 112 25.36 8.99 -14.86
N ALA A 113 24.21 9.68 -14.89
CA ALA A 113 24.00 10.90 -14.12
C ALA A 113 24.00 10.65 -12.61
N ILE A 114 23.41 9.54 -12.14
CA ILE A 114 23.40 9.15 -10.72
C ILE A 114 24.83 8.88 -10.24
N LYS A 115 25.63 8.14 -11.02
CA LYS A 115 27.05 7.92 -10.72
C LYS A 115 27.87 9.20 -10.69
N ALA A 116 27.43 10.23 -11.40
CA ALA A 116 28.04 11.56 -11.41
C ALA A 116 27.50 12.50 -10.32
N GLY A 117 26.61 12.06 -9.44
CA GLY A 117 26.13 12.83 -8.29
C GLY A 117 24.73 13.44 -8.42
N LEU A 118 23.95 13.07 -9.43
CA LEU A 118 22.53 13.47 -9.53
C LEU A 118 21.74 12.93 -8.33
N SER A 119 21.01 13.80 -7.61
CA SER A 119 20.25 13.43 -6.41
C SER A 119 18.78 13.13 -6.71
N MET A 120 18.20 13.75 -7.75
CA MET A 120 16.78 13.65 -8.10
C MET A 120 16.58 13.72 -9.62
N GLY A 121 15.79 12.81 -10.18
CA GLY A 121 15.37 12.85 -11.58
C GLY A 121 13.85 13.00 -11.70
N ILE A 122 13.39 13.99 -12.46
CA ILE A 122 11.96 14.17 -12.78
C ILE A 122 11.65 13.39 -14.05
N VAL A 123 11.17 12.16 -13.88
CA VAL A 123 10.91 11.18 -14.96
C VAL A 123 9.66 10.36 -14.63
N ASN A 124 9.07 9.73 -15.65
CA ASN A 124 8.07 8.69 -15.43
C ASN A 124 8.79 7.37 -15.07
N ALA A 125 8.93 7.08 -13.78
CA ALA A 125 9.57 5.85 -13.30
C ALA A 125 8.93 4.56 -13.83
N GLY A 126 7.63 4.58 -14.16
CA GLY A 126 6.90 3.44 -14.73
C GLY A 126 7.23 3.13 -16.19
N GLN A 127 7.89 4.07 -16.86
CA GLN A 127 8.40 3.95 -18.22
C GLN A 127 9.93 3.89 -18.20
N LEU A 128 10.55 3.53 -17.06
CA LEU A 128 11.99 3.35 -17.02
C LEU A 128 12.33 1.89 -17.33
N ALA A 129 13.03 1.64 -18.42
CA ALA A 129 13.57 0.32 -18.71
C ALA A 129 14.68 -0.04 -17.72
N ILE A 130 14.84 -1.33 -17.42
CA ILE A 130 15.96 -1.83 -16.62
C ILE A 130 17.21 -1.83 -17.52
N TYR A 131 18.25 -1.11 -17.12
CA TYR A 131 19.48 -0.93 -17.92
C TYR A 131 20.11 -2.25 -18.39
N ASP A 132 20.06 -3.31 -17.56
CA ASP A 132 20.61 -4.63 -17.90
C ASP A 132 19.67 -5.50 -18.77
N GLU A 133 18.38 -5.16 -18.83
CA GLU A 133 17.39 -5.84 -19.69
C GLU A 133 17.24 -5.15 -21.06
N LEU A 134 17.88 -3.99 -21.25
CA LEU A 134 17.90 -3.33 -22.55
C LEU A 134 18.57 -4.25 -23.59
N PRO A 135 17.99 -4.37 -24.81
CA PRO A 135 18.64 -5.07 -25.91
C PRO A 135 20.09 -4.57 -26.08
N PRO A 136 21.12 -5.45 -26.08
CA PRO A 136 22.52 -5.02 -26.04
C PRO A 136 22.88 -4.00 -27.13
N GLU A 137 22.36 -4.20 -28.34
CA GLU A 137 22.55 -3.28 -29.47
C GLU A 137 21.91 -1.91 -29.21
N LEU A 138 20.69 -1.84 -28.67
CA LEU A 138 20.03 -0.56 -28.35
C LEU A 138 20.77 0.18 -27.24
N ARG A 139 21.21 -0.53 -26.20
CA ARG A 139 21.96 0.04 -25.07
C ARG A 139 23.26 0.70 -25.53
N GLU A 140 24.07 0.00 -26.33
CA GLU A 140 25.35 0.51 -26.84
C GLU A 140 25.15 1.82 -27.64
N ARG A 141 24.12 1.87 -28.48
CA ARG A 141 23.80 3.04 -29.32
C ARG A 141 23.38 4.24 -28.50
N VAL A 142 22.54 4.00 -27.49
CA VAL A 142 22.08 5.03 -26.58
C VAL A 142 23.24 5.56 -25.72
N GLU A 143 24.13 4.69 -25.23
CA GLU A 143 25.33 5.10 -24.49
C GLU A 143 26.25 5.97 -25.33
N ALA A 144 26.49 5.58 -26.59
CA ALA A 144 27.31 6.36 -27.51
C ALA A 144 26.77 7.79 -27.70
N VAL A 145 25.44 7.97 -27.75
CA VAL A 145 24.78 9.28 -27.85
C VAL A 145 24.84 10.06 -26.54
N ILE A 146 24.56 9.43 -25.40
CA ILE A 146 24.56 10.11 -24.10
C ILE A 146 25.96 10.60 -23.71
N LEU A 147 26.98 9.80 -24.01
CA LEU A 147 28.38 10.07 -23.65
C LEU A 147 29.18 10.75 -24.75
N ASP A 148 28.55 11.08 -25.89
CA ASP A 148 29.20 11.74 -27.04
C ASP A 148 30.49 11.02 -27.48
N GLN A 149 30.43 9.69 -27.62
CA GLN A 149 31.62 8.85 -27.82
C GLN A 149 32.25 8.96 -29.21
N HIS A 150 31.44 9.21 -30.25
CA HIS A 150 31.92 9.37 -31.63
C HIS A 150 30.93 10.17 -32.49
N PRO A 151 31.39 10.83 -33.58
CA PRO A 151 30.55 11.73 -34.38
C PRO A 151 29.29 11.10 -34.97
N GLU A 152 29.33 9.81 -35.30
CA GLU A 152 28.22 9.08 -35.95
C GLU A 152 27.17 8.54 -34.95
N ALA A 153 27.24 8.90 -33.67
CA ALA A 153 26.39 8.29 -32.63
C ALA A 153 24.90 8.57 -32.84
N THR A 154 24.57 9.81 -33.20
CA THR A 154 23.19 10.24 -33.46
C THR A 154 22.59 9.51 -34.66
N GLU A 155 23.32 9.43 -35.78
CA GLU A 155 22.86 8.75 -37.00
C GLU A 155 22.60 7.26 -36.74
N ARG A 156 23.53 6.59 -36.07
CA ARG A 156 23.42 5.16 -35.73
C ARG A 156 22.26 4.86 -34.78
N LEU A 157 21.91 5.79 -33.87
CA LEU A 157 20.72 5.64 -33.02
C LEU A 157 19.41 5.86 -33.81
N LEU A 158 19.39 6.79 -34.77
CA LEU A 158 18.23 7.02 -35.61
C LEU A 158 17.93 5.83 -36.53
N GLU A 159 18.95 5.19 -37.09
CA GLU A 159 18.81 3.97 -37.91
C GLU A 159 18.11 2.84 -37.16
N ILE A 160 18.50 2.59 -35.91
CA ILE A 160 17.90 1.53 -35.09
C ILE A 160 16.53 1.93 -34.54
N ALA A 161 16.29 3.23 -34.30
CA ALA A 161 15.02 3.72 -33.77
C ALA A 161 13.83 3.46 -34.71
N GLU A 162 14.05 3.41 -36.02
CA GLU A 162 13.00 3.03 -36.99
C GLU A 162 12.49 1.59 -36.79
N LYS A 163 13.35 0.67 -36.31
CA LYS A 163 12.93 -0.72 -36.00
C LYS A 163 11.91 -0.80 -34.87
N TYR A 164 11.87 0.23 -34.01
CA TYR A 164 11.01 0.29 -32.83
C TYR A 164 9.82 1.26 -33.01
N ARG A 165 9.55 1.68 -34.24
CA ARG A 165 8.49 2.64 -34.57
C ARG A 165 7.24 1.89 -35.02
N GLY A 166 6.34 1.53 -34.09
CA GLY A 166 5.09 0.84 -34.46
C GLY A 166 4.26 0.26 -33.32
N ASP A 167 4.86 -0.04 -32.16
CA ASP A 167 4.14 -0.69 -31.06
C ASP A 167 3.35 0.33 -30.22
N THR A 168 2.22 0.79 -30.77
CA THR A 168 1.24 1.59 -30.04
C THR A 168 -0.03 0.76 -29.83
N VAL A 169 -0.25 0.38 -28.57
CA VAL A 169 -1.52 0.12 -27.86
C VAL A 169 -2.78 -0.12 -28.73
N GLY A 170 -3.23 -1.39 -28.77
CA GLY A 170 -4.62 -1.77 -29.05
C GLY A 170 -4.81 -2.71 -30.24
N THR A 171 -5.28 -3.93 -29.98
CA THR A 171 -5.70 -5.00 -30.92
C THR A 171 -4.66 -6.04 -31.42
N GLY A 172 -3.62 -6.35 -30.62
CA GLY A 172 -2.71 -7.49 -30.85
C GLY A 172 -2.92 -8.74 -29.96
N ALA A 173 -3.93 -8.78 -29.08
CA ALA A 173 -4.06 -9.79 -28.02
C ALA A 173 -4.52 -11.20 -28.45
N ARG A 174 -4.08 -11.73 -29.60
CA ARG A 174 -4.41 -13.12 -29.99
C ARG A 174 -3.29 -13.94 -30.64
N LYS A 175 -2.08 -13.42 -30.85
CA LYS A 175 -0.96 -14.24 -31.39
C LYS A 175 0.28 -14.32 -30.50
N GLU A 176 0.64 -13.25 -29.80
CA GLU A 176 1.80 -13.29 -28.87
C GLU A 176 1.47 -13.99 -27.54
N ASP A 177 0.20 -13.99 -27.10
CA ASP A 177 -0.21 -14.53 -25.79
C ASP A 177 -0.13 -16.07 -25.64
N LEU A 178 0.25 -16.81 -26.69
CA LEU A 178 0.39 -18.27 -26.65
C LEU A 178 1.82 -18.78 -26.87
N GLU A 179 2.81 -17.91 -27.10
CA GLU A 179 4.21 -18.36 -27.31
C GLU A 179 4.76 -19.10 -26.08
N TRP A 180 4.31 -18.74 -24.88
CA TRP A 180 4.68 -19.44 -23.64
C TRP A 180 4.15 -20.87 -23.58
N ARG A 181 3.16 -21.25 -24.40
CA ARG A 181 2.65 -22.63 -24.45
C ARG A 181 3.66 -23.63 -25.01
N ASP A 182 4.60 -23.16 -25.81
CA ASP A 182 5.67 -23.98 -26.39
C ASP A 182 6.86 -24.17 -25.42
N TRP A 183 6.83 -23.52 -24.25
CA TRP A 183 7.88 -23.66 -23.23
C TRP A 183 7.77 -24.99 -22.46
N PRO A 184 8.86 -25.43 -21.80
CA PRO A 184 8.81 -26.59 -20.89
C PRO A 184 7.77 -26.42 -19.78
N VAL A 185 7.12 -27.51 -19.35
CA VAL A 185 6.02 -27.48 -18.37
C VAL A 185 6.34 -26.71 -17.09
N ALA A 186 7.56 -26.87 -16.56
CA ALA A 186 8.01 -26.14 -15.38
C ALA A 186 7.97 -24.61 -15.59
N LYS A 187 8.43 -24.13 -16.77
CA LYS A 187 8.38 -22.71 -17.12
C LYS A 187 6.97 -22.22 -17.43
N ARG A 188 6.09 -23.09 -17.93
CA ARG A 188 4.67 -22.76 -18.11
C ARG A 188 3.95 -22.60 -16.78
N LEU A 189 4.21 -23.49 -15.82
CA LEU A 189 3.67 -23.38 -14.46
C LEU A 189 4.18 -22.13 -13.74
N GLU A 190 5.48 -21.83 -13.81
CA GLU A 190 6.08 -20.59 -13.29
C GLU A 190 5.40 -19.36 -13.91
N HIS A 191 5.26 -19.32 -15.25
CA HIS A 191 4.60 -18.23 -15.96
C HIS A 191 3.13 -18.08 -15.56
N ALA A 192 2.38 -19.19 -15.49
CA ALA A 192 0.98 -19.20 -15.11
C ALA A 192 0.79 -18.71 -13.66
N LEU A 193 1.67 -19.09 -12.74
CA LEU A 193 1.67 -18.60 -11.36
C LEU A 193 1.96 -17.09 -11.29
N VAL A 194 3.03 -16.62 -11.93
CA VAL A 194 3.42 -15.19 -11.93
C VAL A 194 2.35 -14.31 -12.58
N LYS A 195 1.72 -14.77 -13.67
CA LYS A 195 0.68 -14.00 -14.39
C LYS A 195 -0.73 -14.23 -13.85
N GLY A 196 -0.94 -15.20 -12.96
CA GLY A 196 -2.25 -15.52 -12.40
C GLY A 196 -3.23 -16.17 -13.39
N ILE A 197 -2.72 -16.98 -14.33
CA ILE A 197 -3.48 -17.63 -15.40
C ILE A 197 -4.05 -18.97 -14.91
N THR A 198 -5.38 -19.10 -14.91
CA THR A 198 -6.08 -20.31 -14.43
C THR A 198 -6.60 -21.23 -15.52
N GLU A 199 -6.49 -20.83 -16.79
CA GLU A 199 -7.14 -21.50 -17.93
C GLU A 199 -6.48 -22.84 -18.28
N TYR A 200 -5.14 -22.90 -18.30
CA TYR A 200 -4.38 -24.10 -18.67
C TYR A 200 -3.78 -24.85 -17.47
N ILE A 201 -4.02 -24.37 -16.25
CA ILE A 201 -3.28 -24.81 -15.08
C ILE A 201 -3.46 -26.30 -14.77
N GLU A 202 -4.66 -26.86 -14.96
CA GLU A 202 -4.91 -28.29 -14.72
C GLU A 202 -4.14 -29.17 -15.72
N ILE A 203 -4.08 -28.74 -16.99
CA ILE A 203 -3.36 -29.46 -18.05
C ILE A 203 -1.85 -29.43 -17.77
N ASP A 204 -1.32 -28.25 -17.45
CA ASP A 204 0.10 -28.10 -17.15
C ASP A 204 0.49 -28.83 -15.84
N THR A 205 -0.41 -28.85 -14.86
CA THR A 205 -0.19 -29.57 -13.58
C THR A 205 -0.20 -31.09 -13.80
N GLU A 206 -1.08 -31.61 -14.67
CA GLU A 206 -1.10 -33.04 -15.01
C GLU A 206 0.15 -33.45 -15.80
N GLU A 207 0.57 -32.64 -16.78
CA GLU A 207 1.80 -32.92 -17.53
C GLU A 207 3.03 -32.92 -16.61
N ALA A 208 3.09 -31.99 -15.66
CA ALA A 208 4.12 -31.97 -14.63
C ALA A 208 4.08 -33.21 -13.72
N ARG A 209 2.88 -33.65 -13.31
CA ARG A 209 2.67 -34.84 -12.49
C ARG A 209 3.14 -36.11 -13.19
N GLN A 210 2.91 -36.23 -14.50
CA GLN A 210 3.39 -37.37 -15.30
C GLN A 210 4.92 -37.40 -15.46
N GLN A 211 5.58 -36.22 -15.40
CA GLN A 211 7.03 -36.10 -15.49
C GLN A 211 7.73 -36.23 -14.12
N ALA A 212 6.99 -36.08 -13.03
CA ALA A 212 7.49 -36.18 -11.66
C ALA A 212 7.39 -37.60 -11.11
N SER A 213 8.22 -37.91 -10.11
CA SER A 213 8.27 -39.23 -9.46
C SER A 213 7.09 -39.43 -8.50
N SER A 214 6.56 -38.33 -7.96
CA SER A 214 5.38 -38.26 -7.08
C SER A 214 4.62 -36.96 -7.33
N SER A 215 3.32 -36.99 -7.09
CA SER A 215 2.45 -35.82 -7.15
C SER A 215 2.87 -34.70 -6.18
N ILE A 216 3.54 -35.04 -5.07
CA ILE A 216 4.07 -34.05 -4.11
C ILE A 216 5.27 -33.29 -4.68
N GLU A 217 6.10 -33.94 -5.51
CA GLU A 217 7.30 -33.33 -6.10
C GLU A 217 6.93 -32.17 -7.04
N VAL A 218 5.76 -32.21 -7.68
CA VAL A 218 5.22 -31.08 -8.46
C VAL A 218 4.93 -29.87 -7.57
N ILE A 219 4.41 -30.11 -6.36
CA ILE A 219 4.13 -29.07 -5.38
C ILE A 219 5.44 -28.48 -4.88
N GLU A 220 6.33 -29.31 -4.34
CA GLU A 220 7.58 -28.89 -3.69
C GLU A 220 8.64 -28.35 -4.66
N GLY A 221 8.59 -28.75 -5.93
CA GLY A 221 9.47 -28.24 -6.99
C GLY A 221 8.83 -27.10 -7.77
N GLN A 222 8.18 -27.44 -8.88
CA GLN A 222 7.80 -26.48 -9.93
C GLN A 222 6.80 -25.43 -9.46
N LEU A 223 5.81 -25.82 -8.63
CA LEU A 223 4.85 -24.87 -8.08
C LEU A 223 5.49 -23.98 -7.01
N MET A 224 6.34 -24.53 -6.12
CA MET A 224 7.08 -23.74 -5.15
C MET A 224 8.05 -22.76 -5.79
N ASP A 225 8.79 -23.16 -6.82
CA ASP A 225 9.72 -22.27 -7.53
C ASP A 225 8.98 -21.04 -8.10
N GLY A 226 7.81 -21.27 -8.69
CA GLY A 226 6.94 -20.18 -9.14
C GLY A 226 6.44 -19.28 -8.01
N MET A 227 6.08 -19.87 -6.86
CA MET A 227 5.63 -19.11 -5.70
C MET A 227 6.75 -18.35 -4.98
N ASN A 228 7.96 -18.91 -4.93
CA ASN A 228 9.15 -18.24 -4.43
C ASN A 228 9.48 -17.01 -5.28
N LEU A 229 9.37 -17.13 -6.61
CA LEU A 229 9.53 -16.00 -7.52
C LEU A 229 8.45 -14.93 -7.28
N VAL A 230 7.18 -15.32 -7.10
CA VAL A 230 6.09 -14.39 -6.72
C VAL A 230 6.40 -13.67 -5.40
N GLY A 231 6.91 -14.40 -4.40
CA GLY A 231 7.33 -13.84 -3.11
C GLY A 231 8.48 -12.85 -3.25
N GLN A 232 9.50 -13.17 -4.05
CA GLN A 232 10.63 -12.27 -4.34
C GLN A 232 10.15 -11.01 -5.06
N LEU A 233 9.34 -11.15 -6.11
CA LEU A 233 8.79 -10.02 -6.86
C LEU A 233 7.93 -9.11 -5.97
N PHE A 234 7.15 -9.69 -5.05
CA PHE A 234 6.37 -8.92 -4.08
C PHE A 234 7.26 -8.21 -3.06
N GLY A 235 8.30 -8.89 -2.54
CA GLY A 235 9.28 -8.29 -1.62
C GLY A 235 10.08 -7.16 -2.23
N ASP A 236 10.43 -7.28 -3.52
CA ASP A 236 11.12 -6.26 -4.32
C ASP A 236 10.20 -5.09 -4.76
N GLY A 237 8.89 -5.18 -4.48
CA GLY A 237 7.90 -4.21 -4.92
C GLY A 237 7.59 -4.23 -6.43
N LYS A 238 8.02 -5.27 -7.14
CA LYS A 238 7.76 -5.50 -8.58
C LYS A 238 6.42 -6.18 -8.84
N MET A 239 5.84 -6.80 -7.81
CA MET A 239 4.50 -7.38 -7.83
C MET A 239 3.70 -6.80 -6.67
N PHE A 240 2.38 -6.64 -6.86
CA PHE A 240 1.48 -6.08 -5.86
C PHE A 240 0.49 -7.13 -5.35
N LEU A 241 -0.09 -6.88 -4.18
CA LEU A 241 -0.98 -7.83 -3.53
C LEU A 241 -2.13 -8.36 -4.42
N PRO A 242 -2.79 -7.56 -5.28
CA PRO A 242 -3.80 -8.10 -6.22
C PRO A 242 -3.27 -9.22 -7.13
N GLN A 243 -2.01 -9.10 -7.58
CA GLN A 243 -1.36 -10.08 -8.43
C GLN A 243 -1.00 -11.32 -7.62
N VAL A 244 -0.45 -11.15 -6.40
CA VAL A 244 -0.13 -12.25 -5.48
C VAL A 244 -1.36 -13.10 -5.18
N VAL A 245 -2.52 -12.47 -4.95
CA VAL A 245 -3.79 -13.18 -4.73
C VAL A 245 -4.24 -13.94 -6.00
N LYS A 246 -4.01 -13.37 -7.20
CA LYS A 246 -4.26 -14.10 -8.45
C LYS A 246 -3.33 -15.31 -8.59
N SER A 247 -2.05 -15.20 -8.23
CA SER A 247 -1.09 -16.31 -8.20
C SER A 247 -1.49 -17.40 -7.21
N ALA A 248 -1.92 -17.01 -6.01
CA ALA A 248 -2.42 -17.93 -4.98
C ALA A 248 -3.61 -18.77 -5.49
N ARG A 249 -4.50 -18.16 -6.30
CA ARG A 249 -5.63 -18.87 -6.90
C ARG A 249 -5.18 -19.92 -7.91
N VAL A 250 -4.13 -19.64 -8.69
CA VAL A 250 -3.53 -20.61 -9.61
C VAL A 250 -2.92 -21.77 -8.83
N MET A 251 -2.12 -21.47 -7.80
CA MET A 251 -1.52 -22.45 -6.88
C MET A 251 -2.60 -23.36 -6.26
N LYS A 252 -3.65 -22.77 -5.67
CA LYS A 252 -4.75 -23.52 -5.05
C LYS A 252 -5.46 -24.44 -6.04
N LYS A 253 -5.65 -23.98 -7.28
CA LYS A 253 -6.29 -24.78 -8.33
C LYS A 253 -5.39 -25.97 -8.75
N SER A 254 -4.08 -25.78 -8.87
CA SER A 254 -3.13 -26.89 -9.09
C SER A 254 -3.13 -27.90 -7.94
N VAL A 255 -3.04 -27.43 -6.69
CA VAL A 255 -3.03 -28.33 -5.52
C VAL A 255 -4.33 -29.10 -5.40
N ALA A 256 -5.48 -28.45 -5.61
CA ALA A 256 -6.78 -29.13 -5.62
C ALA A 256 -6.89 -30.21 -6.71
N TYR A 257 -6.21 -30.02 -7.84
CA TYR A 257 -6.11 -31.03 -8.89
C TYR A 257 -5.23 -32.22 -8.46
N LEU A 258 -4.12 -31.97 -7.77
CA LEU A 258 -3.19 -33.00 -7.30
C LEU A 258 -3.69 -33.78 -6.08
N GLU A 259 -4.62 -33.23 -5.31
CA GLU A 259 -5.10 -33.79 -4.04
C GLU A 259 -5.59 -35.26 -4.12
N PRO A 260 -6.36 -35.69 -5.15
CA PRO A 260 -6.75 -37.10 -5.29
C PRO A 260 -5.54 -38.02 -5.49
N PHE A 261 -4.55 -37.61 -6.29
CA PHE A 261 -3.37 -38.41 -6.60
C PHE A 261 -2.44 -38.55 -5.39
N ILE A 262 -2.28 -37.47 -4.61
CA ILE A 262 -1.50 -37.49 -3.36
C ILE A 262 -2.10 -38.47 -2.34
N LYS A 263 -3.44 -38.50 -2.23
CA LYS A 263 -4.16 -39.44 -1.33
C LYS A 263 -4.00 -40.90 -1.78
N GLU A 264 -3.91 -41.16 -3.08
CA GLU A 264 -3.66 -42.50 -3.62
C GLU A 264 -2.21 -42.95 -3.46
N GLU A 265 -1.24 -42.02 -3.54
CA GLU A 265 0.19 -42.30 -3.41
C GLU A 265 0.63 -42.66 -1.98
N ARG A 266 -0.23 -42.53 -0.96
CA ARG A 266 0.06 -42.81 0.46
C ARG A 266 1.37 -42.18 0.96
N VAL A 267 1.64 -40.94 0.57
CA VAL A 267 2.75 -40.16 1.13
C VAL A 267 2.17 -39.23 2.18
N ASP A 268 2.29 -39.61 3.47
CA ASP A 268 1.76 -38.84 4.61
C ASP A 268 2.49 -37.51 4.88
N ASN A 269 3.51 -37.16 4.08
CA ASN A 269 4.41 -36.03 4.34
C ASN A 269 4.51 -35.09 3.13
N ALA A 270 3.49 -34.29 2.86
CA ALA A 270 3.75 -33.01 2.21
C ALA A 270 4.46 -32.12 3.24
N THR A 271 5.74 -31.79 3.01
CA THR A 271 6.51 -31.00 3.97
C THR A 271 6.10 -29.53 3.90
N THR A 272 5.32 -29.07 4.88
CA THR A 272 4.98 -27.64 5.03
C THR A 272 6.09 -26.92 5.80
N GLN A 273 6.25 -25.61 5.56
CA GLN A 273 7.25 -24.78 6.27
C GLN A 273 6.90 -24.56 7.74
N GLY A 274 5.68 -24.91 8.14
CA GLY A 274 5.12 -24.77 9.48
C GLY A 274 3.62 -24.57 9.44
N LYS A 275 2.97 -24.79 10.57
CA LYS A 275 1.52 -24.67 10.77
C LYS A 275 1.19 -23.41 11.57
N ILE A 276 0.37 -22.54 11.00
CA ILE A 276 0.01 -21.24 11.57
C ILE A 276 -1.50 -21.17 11.78
N LEU A 277 -1.92 -21.00 13.03
CA LEU A 277 -3.32 -20.76 13.36
C LEU A 277 -3.61 -19.26 13.30
N MET A 278 -4.68 -18.86 12.65
CA MET A 278 -5.09 -17.46 12.53
C MET A 278 -6.52 -17.25 13.02
N ALA A 279 -6.73 -16.20 13.80
CA ALA A 279 -8.05 -15.85 14.32
C ALA A 279 -8.24 -14.33 14.46
N THR A 280 -9.44 -13.84 14.15
CA THR A 280 -9.87 -12.53 14.61
C THR A 280 -10.47 -12.69 16.00
N VAL A 281 -9.95 -11.92 16.96
CA VAL A 281 -10.26 -12.07 18.39
C VAL A 281 -11.74 -11.81 18.70
N LYS A 282 -12.17 -12.30 19.86
CA LYS A 282 -13.53 -12.15 20.38
C LYS A 282 -14.04 -10.71 20.29
N GLY A 283 -15.30 -10.57 19.87
CA GLY A 283 -15.96 -9.27 19.76
C GLY A 283 -15.56 -8.44 18.54
N ASP A 284 -14.66 -8.94 17.70
CA ASP A 284 -14.28 -8.31 16.44
C ASP A 284 -14.69 -9.18 15.25
N VAL A 285 -15.22 -8.53 14.22
CA VAL A 285 -15.81 -9.17 13.03
C VAL A 285 -14.98 -8.97 11.77
N HIS A 286 -13.93 -8.15 11.84
CA HIS A 286 -13.19 -7.75 10.65
C HIS A 286 -12.05 -8.72 10.35
N ASP A 287 -12.01 -9.21 9.12
CA ASP A 287 -11.08 -10.27 8.70
C ASP A 287 -10.35 -10.00 7.38
N ILE A 288 -10.60 -8.87 6.70
CA ILE A 288 -9.97 -8.57 5.40
C ILE A 288 -8.44 -8.70 5.48
N GLY A 289 -7.82 -8.01 6.45
CA GLY A 289 -6.36 -8.07 6.65
C GLY A 289 -5.88 -9.47 7.05
N LYS A 290 -6.65 -10.19 7.89
CA LYS A 290 -6.36 -11.57 8.29
C LYS A 290 -6.34 -12.50 7.08
N ASN A 291 -7.35 -12.41 6.22
CA ASN A 291 -7.49 -13.24 5.03
C ASN A 291 -6.35 -12.98 4.04
N ILE A 292 -5.94 -11.71 3.89
CA ILE A 292 -4.78 -11.32 3.09
C ILE A 292 -3.50 -11.97 3.65
N VAL A 293 -3.24 -11.86 4.95
CA VAL A 293 -2.07 -12.49 5.59
C VAL A 293 -2.11 -14.00 5.43
N GLY A 294 -3.26 -14.63 5.62
CA GLY A 294 -3.43 -16.08 5.44
C GLY A 294 -3.10 -16.53 4.02
N VAL A 295 -3.60 -15.82 3.00
CA VAL A 295 -3.26 -16.11 1.60
C VAL A 295 -1.76 -15.93 1.34
N VAL A 296 -1.14 -14.85 1.82
CA VAL A 296 0.29 -14.59 1.64
C VAL A 296 1.16 -15.65 2.34
N LEU A 297 0.75 -16.14 3.51
CA LEU A 297 1.43 -17.25 4.20
C LEU A 297 1.25 -18.58 3.43
N GLN A 298 0.05 -18.88 2.94
CA GLN A 298 -0.17 -20.06 2.09
C GLN A 298 0.65 -20.00 0.80
N CYS A 299 0.86 -18.80 0.24
CA CYS A 299 1.78 -18.58 -0.88
C CYS A 299 3.24 -18.93 -0.57
N ASN A 300 3.61 -19.03 0.70
CA ASN A 300 4.95 -19.38 1.17
C ASN A 300 4.95 -20.72 1.92
N SER A 301 4.07 -21.64 1.50
CA SER A 301 4.08 -23.05 1.93
C SER A 301 3.77 -23.29 3.41
N TYR A 302 3.17 -22.31 4.08
CA TYR A 302 2.64 -22.49 5.43
C TYR A 302 1.25 -23.11 5.38
N GLU A 303 0.99 -24.06 6.28
CA GLU A 303 -0.37 -24.53 6.54
C GLU A 303 -1.09 -23.50 7.40
N VAL A 304 -2.11 -22.85 6.86
CA VAL A 304 -2.87 -21.82 7.59
C VAL A 304 -4.24 -22.36 8.01
N ILE A 305 -4.47 -22.41 9.32
CA ILE A 305 -5.74 -22.79 9.94
C ILE A 305 -6.46 -21.51 10.37
N ASP A 306 -7.48 -21.11 9.63
CA ASP A 306 -8.27 -19.91 9.92
C ASP A 306 -9.53 -20.25 10.72
N LEU A 307 -9.60 -19.79 11.98
CA LEU A 307 -10.75 -19.99 12.86
C LEU A 307 -11.89 -18.98 12.61
N GLY A 308 -11.70 -18.01 11.72
CA GLY A 308 -12.69 -16.99 11.41
C GLY A 308 -12.67 -15.80 12.38
N VAL A 309 -13.86 -15.33 12.75
CA VAL A 309 -14.06 -14.08 13.49
C VAL A 309 -14.81 -14.26 14.80
N MET A 310 -14.65 -13.29 15.70
CA MET A 310 -15.20 -13.31 17.06
C MET A 310 -14.79 -14.55 17.87
N VAL A 311 -13.57 -15.06 17.64
CA VAL A 311 -13.13 -16.33 18.23
C VAL A 311 -12.69 -16.12 19.69
N PRO A 312 -13.26 -16.85 20.67
CA PRO A 312 -12.82 -16.80 22.07
C PRO A 312 -11.39 -17.30 22.26
N ALA A 313 -10.67 -16.77 23.25
CA ALA A 313 -9.31 -17.17 23.58
C ALA A 313 -9.20 -18.68 23.89
N GLU A 314 -10.18 -19.23 24.61
CA GLU A 314 -10.28 -20.66 24.94
C GLU A 314 -10.26 -21.54 23.68
N THR A 315 -11.06 -21.19 22.68
CA THR A 315 -11.11 -21.91 21.40
C THR A 315 -9.80 -21.80 20.63
N ILE A 316 -9.19 -20.61 20.60
CA ILE A 316 -7.90 -20.39 19.92
C ILE A 316 -6.83 -21.28 20.54
N ILE A 317 -6.73 -21.28 21.87
CA ILE A 317 -5.73 -22.06 22.61
C ILE A 317 -5.97 -23.56 22.44
N GLN A 318 -7.23 -23.99 22.57
CA GLN A 318 -7.61 -25.39 22.38
C GLN A 318 -7.22 -25.88 20.98
N GLN A 319 -7.60 -25.15 19.94
CA GLN A 319 -7.29 -25.51 18.57
C GLN A 319 -5.78 -25.45 18.29
N ALA A 320 -5.07 -24.47 18.86
CA ALA A 320 -3.62 -24.39 18.74
C ALA A 320 -2.92 -25.64 19.32
N HIS A 321 -3.40 -26.13 20.46
CA HIS A 321 -2.91 -27.34 21.08
C HIS A 321 -3.31 -28.60 20.30
N GLU A 322 -4.59 -28.76 19.94
CA GLU A 322 -5.08 -29.94 19.20
C GLU A 322 -4.41 -30.11 17.83
N GLN A 323 -4.19 -29.01 17.13
CA GLN A 323 -3.60 -29.02 15.80
C GLN A 323 -2.07 -28.98 15.81
N GLN A 324 -1.44 -28.83 16.99
CA GLN A 324 0.00 -28.70 17.18
C GLN A 324 0.59 -27.60 16.28
N VAL A 325 0.07 -26.38 16.42
CA VAL A 325 0.50 -25.26 15.57
C VAL A 325 1.81 -24.65 16.05
N ASP A 326 2.64 -24.20 15.12
CA ASP A 326 3.93 -23.61 15.39
C ASP A 326 3.84 -22.11 15.69
N ILE A 327 2.80 -21.43 15.21
CA ILE A 327 2.55 -20.00 15.44
C ILE A 327 1.05 -19.72 15.59
N ILE A 328 0.69 -18.80 16.49
CA ILE A 328 -0.66 -18.23 16.58
C ILE A 328 -0.63 -16.78 16.09
N GLY A 329 -1.42 -16.48 15.07
CA GLY A 329 -1.67 -15.15 14.52
C GLY A 329 -3.01 -14.57 15.00
N LEU A 330 -2.98 -13.40 15.63
CA LEU A 330 -4.16 -12.68 16.11
C LEU A 330 -4.40 -11.40 15.31
N SER A 331 -5.66 -11.20 14.92
CA SER A 331 -6.13 -10.01 14.20
C SER A 331 -7.14 -9.21 15.03
N GLY A 332 -7.04 -7.88 14.99
CA GLY A 332 -8.00 -6.96 15.60
C GLY A 332 -8.07 -5.60 14.89
N LEU A 333 -9.29 -5.10 14.69
CA LEU A 333 -9.61 -3.79 14.12
C LEU A 333 -10.03 -2.76 15.16
N ILE A 334 -10.75 -3.16 16.21
CA ILE A 334 -11.30 -2.21 17.20
C ILE A 334 -10.47 -2.17 18.50
N THR A 335 -10.62 -1.12 19.29
CA THR A 335 -9.83 -0.96 20.54
C THR A 335 -10.08 -2.08 21.56
N PRO A 336 -11.33 -2.56 21.79
CA PRO A 336 -11.57 -3.71 22.68
C PRO A 336 -10.79 -4.97 22.30
N SER A 337 -10.49 -5.16 21.00
CA SER A 337 -9.72 -6.30 20.51
C SER A 337 -8.32 -6.38 21.12
N LEU A 338 -7.74 -5.24 21.51
CA LEU A 338 -6.43 -5.20 22.17
C LEU A 338 -6.45 -5.86 23.55
N ASP A 339 -7.53 -5.66 24.31
CA ASP A 339 -7.68 -6.28 25.63
C ASP A 339 -7.87 -7.80 25.51
N GLU A 340 -8.56 -8.26 24.47
CA GLU A 340 -8.71 -9.69 24.17
C GLU A 340 -7.37 -10.34 23.79
N MET A 341 -6.51 -9.65 23.02
CA MET A 341 -5.15 -10.13 22.74
C MET A 341 -4.28 -10.23 24.01
N VAL A 342 -4.40 -9.26 24.92
CA VAL A 342 -3.72 -9.30 26.23
C VAL A 342 -4.26 -10.44 27.09
N HIS A 343 -5.58 -10.66 27.08
CA HIS A 343 -6.22 -11.76 27.80
C HIS A 343 -5.73 -13.12 27.30
N LEU A 344 -5.69 -13.33 25.98
CA LEU A 344 -5.17 -14.56 25.38
C LEU A 344 -3.71 -14.80 25.76
N ALA A 345 -2.85 -13.79 25.72
CA ALA A 345 -1.45 -13.91 26.11
C ALA A 345 -1.30 -14.34 27.59
N LYS A 346 -2.14 -13.81 28.49
CA LYS A 346 -2.18 -14.24 29.91
C LYS A 346 -2.64 -15.69 30.07
N GLU A 347 -3.61 -16.14 29.26
CA GLU A 347 -4.07 -17.52 29.30
C GLU A 347 -3.03 -18.50 28.78
N LEU A 348 -2.28 -18.14 27.73
CA LEU A 348 -1.13 -18.93 27.27
C LEU A 348 -0.04 -19.03 28.33
N GLU A 349 0.25 -17.92 29.04
CA GLU A 349 1.19 -17.91 30.16
C GLU A 349 0.71 -18.81 31.29
N ARG A 350 -0.57 -18.74 31.65
CA ARG A 350 -1.18 -19.58 32.69
C ARG A 350 -1.10 -21.07 32.36
N LEU A 351 -1.12 -21.42 31.08
CA LEU A 351 -1.00 -22.78 30.58
C LEU A 351 0.45 -23.18 30.24
N GLU A 352 1.42 -22.33 30.54
CA GLU A 352 2.85 -22.54 30.30
C GLU A 352 3.18 -22.89 28.84
N MET A 353 2.37 -22.40 27.90
CA MET A 353 2.61 -22.60 26.47
C MET A 353 3.70 -21.67 25.98
N SER A 354 4.52 -22.11 25.01
CA SER A 354 5.64 -21.33 24.46
C SER A 354 5.50 -21.01 22.98
N VAL A 355 4.29 -21.18 22.42
CA VAL A 355 3.99 -20.93 21.01
C VAL A 355 4.15 -19.42 20.69
N PRO A 356 4.90 -19.06 19.64
CA PRO A 356 5.00 -17.68 19.17
C PRO A 356 3.64 -17.03 18.86
N LEU A 357 3.49 -15.76 19.28
CA LEU A 357 2.36 -14.91 18.96
C LEU A 357 2.72 -13.87 17.89
N MET A 358 2.04 -13.90 16.75
CA MET A 358 2.02 -12.81 15.77
C MET A 358 0.78 -11.93 16.01
N ILE A 359 1.00 -10.65 16.31
CA ILE A 359 -0.05 -9.67 16.60
C ILE A 359 -0.17 -8.70 15.42
N GLY A 360 -1.36 -8.60 14.83
CA GLY A 360 -1.64 -7.68 13.73
C GLY A 360 -3.06 -7.12 13.73
N GLY A 361 -3.33 -6.23 12.78
CA GLY A 361 -4.61 -5.53 12.62
C GLY A 361 -4.55 -4.04 12.97
N ALA A 362 -5.57 -3.28 12.58
CA ALA A 362 -5.49 -1.82 12.50
C ALA A 362 -5.26 -1.10 13.83
N THR A 363 -5.77 -1.64 14.95
CA THR A 363 -5.56 -1.05 16.29
C THR A 363 -4.28 -1.50 16.95
N THR A 364 -3.63 -2.53 16.42
CA THR A 364 -2.38 -3.03 16.97
C THR A 364 -1.22 -2.09 16.64
N SER A 365 -0.22 -2.09 17.51
CA SER A 365 1.01 -1.32 17.28
C SER A 365 2.16 -1.95 18.02
N ARG A 366 3.38 -1.71 17.52
CA ARG A 366 4.61 -2.14 18.18
C ARG A 366 4.69 -1.66 19.65
N ILE A 367 4.24 -0.43 19.92
CA ILE A 367 4.26 0.14 21.28
C ILE A 367 3.24 -0.58 22.17
N HIS A 368 2.01 -0.79 21.69
CA HIS A 368 1.00 -1.51 22.46
C HIS A 368 1.48 -2.92 22.79
N THR A 369 1.96 -3.67 21.79
CA THR A 369 2.47 -5.03 21.97
C THR A 369 3.61 -5.07 22.99
N ALA A 370 4.60 -4.18 22.88
CA ALA A 370 5.71 -4.10 23.82
C ALA A 370 5.29 -3.75 25.26
N VAL A 371 4.27 -2.91 25.43
CA VAL A 371 3.86 -2.39 26.75
C VAL A 371 2.81 -3.26 27.44
N LYS A 372 1.93 -3.92 26.68
CA LYS A 372 0.73 -4.58 27.21
C LYS A 372 0.68 -6.09 26.98
N ILE A 373 1.24 -6.62 25.89
CA ILE A 373 1.15 -8.04 25.54
C ILE A 373 2.44 -8.79 25.88
N ASP A 374 3.60 -8.32 25.40
CA ASP A 374 4.92 -8.93 25.66
C ASP A 374 5.24 -9.14 27.16
N PRO A 375 4.87 -8.24 28.10
CA PRO A 375 5.20 -8.44 29.51
C PRO A 375 4.39 -9.52 30.24
N VAL A 376 3.27 -9.96 29.66
CA VAL A 376 2.35 -10.92 30.30
C VAL A 376 2.48 -12.33 29.73
N TYR A 377 3.47 -12.57 28.86
CA TYR A 377 3.73 -13.85 28.21
C TYR A 377 5.24 -14.08 28.02
N HIS A 378 5.75 -15.21 28.50
CA HIS A 378 7.17 -15.56 28.42
C HIS A 378 7.61 -15.91 26.99
N GLY A 379 6.69 -16.47 26.19
CA GLY A 379 6.93 -16.79 24.79
C GLY A 379 7.20 -15.56 23.92
N PRO A 380 7.62 -15.77 22.66
CA PRO A 380 7.90 -14.66 21.76
C PRO A 380 6.59 -14.03 21.26
N VAL A 381 6.48 -12.71 21.39
CA VAL A 381 5.36 -11.91 20.86
C VAL A 381 5.93 -10.93 19.87
N VAL A 382 5.42 -10.92 18.64
CA VAL A 382 5.87 -10.02 17.58
C VAL A 382 4.69 -9.27 16.98
N HIS A 383 4.79 -7.95 16.94
CA HIS A 383 3.88 -7.11 16.17
C HIS A 383 4.28 -7.12 14.69
N VAL A 384 3.34 -7.50 13.83
CA VAL A 384 3.52 -7.56 12.37
C VAL A 384 2.63 -6.50 11.72
N PRO A 385 3.21 -5.48 11.07
CA PRO A 385 2.44 -4.32 10.61
C PRO A 385 1.59 -4.58 9.36
N ASP A 386 1.99 -5.53 8.51
CA ASP A 386 1.37 -5.81 7.23
C ASP A 386 1.69 -7.25 6.76
N ALA A 387 1.00 -7.70 5.71
CA ALA A 387 1.15 -9.05 5.19
C ALA A 387 2.52 -9.32 4.54
N SER A 388 3.16 -8.30 3.99
CA SER A 388 4.49 -8.45 3.36
C SER A 388 5.57 -8.87 4.35
N ARG A 389 5.46 -8.40 5.60
CA ARG A 389 6.40 -8.78 6.66
C ARG A 389 6.03 -10.07 7.38
N ALA A 390 4.79 -10.54 7.25
CA ALA A 390 4.32 -11.73 7.94
C ALA A 390 5.15 -12.98 7.59
N VAL A 391 5.51 -13.13 6.32
CA VAL A 391 6.32 -14.27 5.81
C VAL A 391 7.71 -14.27 6.41
N GLY A 392 8.43 -13.15 6.34
CA GLY A 392 9.79 -13.06 6.87
C GLY A 392 9.84 -13.28 8.39
N VAL A 393 8.82 -12.77 9.10
CA VAL A 393 8.68 -13.01 10.55
C VAL A 393 8.39 -14.48 10.85
N ALA A 394 7.46 -15.12 10.15
CA ALA A 394 7.15 -16.54 10.33
C ALA A 394 8.38 -17.42 10.05
N SER A 395 9.08 -17.18 8.94
CA SER A 395 10.29 -17.91 8.56
C SER A 395 11.39 -17.78 9.62
N THR A 396 11.63 -16.57 10.13
CA THR A 396 12.64 -16.33 11.18
C THR A 396 12.25 -16.98 12.51
N LEU A 397 10.95 -17.01 12.86
CA LEU A 397 10.46 -17.65 14.08
C LEU A 397 10.57 -19.18 14.06
N LEU A 398 10.55 -19.78 12.87
CA LEU A 398 10.62 -21.24 12.68
C LEU A 398 12.05 -21.73 12.38
N SER A 399 12.94 -20.84 11.95
CA SER A 399 14.36 -21.15 11.72
C SER A 399 15.07 -21.59 13.01
N THR A 400 15.83 -22.68 12.96
CA THR A 400 16.65 -23.15 14.08
C THR A 400 17.78 -22.18 14.43
N ASP A 401 18.33 -21.52 13.42
CA ASP A 401 19.56 -20.75 13.54
C ASP A 401 19.29 -19.29 13.90
N GLN A 402 18.23 -18.71 13.32
CA GLN A 402 17.94 -17.28 13.46
C GLN A 402 16.97 -16.95 14.59
N ARG A 403 16.14 -17.91 15.03
CA ARG A 403 15.08 -17.70 16.03
C ARG A 403 15.63 -17.14 17.34
N GLY A 404 16.73 -17.68 17.85
CA GLY A 404 17.30 -17.27 19.14
C GLY A 404 17.72 -15.79 19.14
N ASP A 405 18.54 -15.41 18.15
CA ASP A 405 19.04 -14.04 18.01
C ASP A 405 17.91 -13.05 17.71
N PHE A 406 16.93 -13.45 16.89
CA PHE A 406 15.76 -12.64 16.59
C PHE A 406 14.93 -12.34 17.84
N ILE A 407 14.60 -13.37 18.64
CA ILE A 407 13.84 -13.19 19.88
C ILE A 407 14.61 -12.31 20.87
N ALA A 408 15.91 -12.53 21.04
CA ALA A 408 16.74 -11.71 21.92
C ALA A 408 16.79 -10.24 21.47
N GLY A 409 16.94 -10.00 20.16
CA GLY A 409 16.85 -8.67 19.55
C GLY A 409 15.49 -8.01 19.79
N LEU A 410 14.41 -8.75 19.58
CA LEU A 410 13.04 -8.28 19.75
C LEU A 410 12.75 -7.86 21.19
N LYS A 411 13.06 -8.72 22.17
CA LYS A 411 12.88 -8.45 23.61
C LYS A 411 13.68 -7.22 24.04
N ARG A 412 14.93 -7.04 23.58
CA ARG A 412 15.72 -5.81 23.82
C ARG A 412 15.03 -4.56 23.26
N SER A 413 14.53 -4.64 22.03
CA SER A 413 13.82 -3.52 21.39
C SER A 413 12.52 -3.16 22.14
N TYR A 414 11.79 -4.15 22.65
CA TYR A 414 10.54 -3.94 23.39
C TYR A 414 10.79 -3.38 24.79
N LEU A 415 11.88 -3.79 25.45
CA LEU A 415 12.31 -3.18 26.70
C LEU A 415 12.61 -1.69 26.52
N ALA A 416 13.38 -1.32 25.49
CA ALA A 416 13.68 0.08 25.18
C ALA A 416 12.40 0.89 24.89
N ALA A 417 11.47 0.33 24.10
CA ALA A 417 10.19 0.97 23.80
C ALA A 417 9.33 1.18 25.06
N ARG A 418 9.32 0.21 25.98
CA ARG A 418 8.63 0.31 27.28
C ARG A 418 9.20 1.43 28.14
N GLU A 419 10.52 1.49 28.27
CA GLU A 419 11.20 2.54 29.06
C GLU A 419 10.93 3.94 28.49
N GLN A 420 11.03 4.08 27.16
CA GLN A 420 10.73 5.34 26.48
C GLN A 420 9.28 5.78 26.71
N HIS A 421 8.31 4.87 26.55
CA HIS A 421 6.90 5.18 26.78
C HIS A 421 6.64 5.55 28.25
N ALA A 422 7.26 4.86 29.21
CA ALA A 422 7.14 5.20 30.63
C ALA A 422 7.69 6.61 30.95
N ARG A 423 8.82 7.00 30.35
CA ARG A 423 9.37 8.36 30.46
C ARG A 423 8.43 9.41 29.87
N GLN A 424 7.85 9.14 28.70
CA GLN A 424 6.89 10.04 28.06
C GLN A 424 5.61 10.21 28.90
N GLN A 425 5.08 9.13 29.48
CA GLN A 425 3.90 9.18 30.35
C GLN A 425 4.13 10.03 31.61
N ARG A 426 5.32 9.91 32.23
CA ARG A 426 5.69 10.73 33.40
C ARG A 426 5.77 12.23 33.09
N ASN A 427 6.16 12.57 31.86
CA ASN A 427 6.32 13.96 31.41
C ASN A 427 5.07 14.53 30.74
N ARG A 428 3.91 13.84 30.81
CA ARG A 428 2.66 14.37 30.24
C ARG A 428 2.14 15.53 31.09
N ASP A 429 2.09 16.71 30.49
CA ASP A 429 1.45 17.88 31.07
C ASP A 429 -0.08 17.80 30.88
N LEU A 430 -0.74 17.14 31.83
CA LEU A 430 -2.19 17.01 31.87
C LEU A 430 -2.79 18.08 32.80
N ALA A 431 -3.85 18.71 32.33
CA ALA A 431 -4.75 19.51 33.16
C ALA A 431 -5.66 18.59 33.98
N THR A 432 -6.05 19.03 35.17
CA THR A 432 -7.14 18.37 35.91
C THR A 432 -8.44 18.46 35.12
N LEU A 433 -9.39 17.57 35.39
CA LEU A 433 -10.69 17.62 34.72
C LEU A 433 -11.39 18.97 34.96
N GLU A 434 -11.26 19.53 36.16
CA GLU A 434 -11.79 20.86 36.50
C GLU A 434 -11.14 21.97 35.68
N GLN A 435 -9.81 21.95 35.54
CA GLN A 435 -9.09 22.90 34.69
C GLN A 435 -9.51 22.80 33.22
N ALA A 436 -9.67 21.57 32.71
CA ALA A 436 -10.14 21.34 31.34
C ALA A 436 -11.60 21.77 31.14
N ARG A 437 -12.44 21.67 32.17
CA ARG A 437 -13.84 22.15 32.17
C ARG A 437 -13.92 23.67 32.20
N ALA A 438 -13.00 24.31 32.92
CA ALA A 438 -12.88 25.77 33.01
C ALA A 438 -12.40 26.43 31.71
N ASN A 439 -11.84 25.67 30.76
CA ASN A 439 -11.43 26.14 29.44
C ASN A 439 -12.30 25.52 28.31
N PRO A 440 -13.62 25.84 28.25
CA PRO A 440 -14.49 25.36 27.18
C PRO A 440 -14.23 26.11 25.86
N THR A 441 -14.74 25.57 24.76
CA THR A 441 -14.79 26.32 23.50
C THR A 441 -15.61 27.61 23.70
N PRO A 442 -15.07 28.81 23.38
CA PRO A 442 -15.70 30.10 23.66
C PRO A 442 -16.84 30.42 22.67
N ILE A 443 -17.99 29.78 22.86
CA ILE A 443 -19.19 30.01 22.03
C ILE A 443 -20.12 31.00 22.73
N ASP A 444 -20.38 32.15 22.09
CA ASP A 444 -21.42 33.07 22.56
C ASP A 444 -22.80 32.54 22.16
N TRP A 445 -23.39 31.72 23.02
CA TRP A 445 -24.73 31.16 22.83
C TRP A 445 -25.87 32.18 22.85
N LYS A 446 -25.62 33.43 23.29
CA LYS A 446 -26.63 34.50 23.20
C LYS A 446 -26.69 35.07 21.78
N ARG A 447 -25.56 35.09 21.08
CA ARG A 447 -25.46 35.56 19.68
C ARG A 447 -25.65 34.45 18.66
N TYR A 448 -25.20 33.24 18.98
CA TYR A 448 -25.33 32.09 18.10
C TYR A 448 -26.68 31.41 18.28
N HIS A 449 -27.45 31.34 17.20
CA HIS A 449 -28.67 30.54 17.14
C HIS A 449 -28.38 29.27 16.33
N PRO A 450 -28.36 28.08 16.98
CA PRO A 450 -28.21 26.83 16.26
C PRO A 450 -29.27 26.70 15.16
N PRO A 451 -28.89 26.32 13.93
CA PRO A 451 -29.85 26.18 12.85
C PRO A 451 -30.89 25.13 13.23
N ARG A 452 -32.17 25.47 13.07
CA ARG A 452 -33.25 24.51 13.26
C ARG A 452 -33.13 23.45 12.16
N PRO A 453 -33.08 22.15 12.49
CA PRO A 453 -32.98 21.10 11.46
C PRO A 453 -34.16 21.18 10.48
N ILE A 454 -33.87 21.40 9.20
CA ILE A 454 -34.87 21.53 8.11
C ILE A 454 -35.72 20.25 7.99
N ALA A 455 -35.18 19.11 8.38
CA ALA A 455 -35.88 17.81 8.39
C ALA A 455 -36.99 17.69 9.46
N LEU A 456 -37.16 18.67 10.36
CA LEU A 456 -38.41 18.85 11.10
C LEU A 456 -39.58 19.30 10.19
N ASP A 457 -39.39 19.40 8.87
CA ASP A 457 -40.45 19.60 7.85
C ASP A 457 -40.23 18.83 6.53
N TRP A 458 -39.52 17.69 6.51
CA TRP A 458 -39.33 16.88 5.30
C TRP A 458 -40.62 16.55 4.53
N ALA A 459 -40.84 17.25 3.41
CA ALA A 459 -41.39 16.63 2.22
C ALA A 459 -40.21 15.97 1.49
N LEU A 460 -40.37 14.71 1.07
CA LEU A 460 -39.35 13.98 0.33
C LEU A 460 -38.92 14.79 -0.91
N PRO A 461 -37.63 14.84 -1.28
CA PRO A 461 -37.23 15.39 -2.56
C PRO A 461 -37.91 14.62 -3.68
N ARG A 462 -38.61 15.34 -4.57
CA ARG A 462 -39.15 14.79 -5.82
C ARG A 462 -37.98 14.45 -6.75
N ALA A 463 -38.14 13.41 -7.56
CA ALA A 463 -37.17 13.03 -8.56
C ALA A 463 -36.92 14.20 -9.53
N ALA A 464 -35.66 14.38 -9.97
CA ALA A 464 -35.27 15.47 -10.87
C ALA A 464 -35.92 15.39 -12.27
N ASP A 465 -36.56 14.26 -12.59
CA ASP A 465 -37.29 13.97 -13.83
C ASP A 465 -38.82 14.12 -13.71
N GLY A 466 -39.33 14.56 -12.54
CA GLY A 466 -40.78 14.69 -12.31
C GLY A 466 -41.50 13.37 -12.07
N GLY A 467 -40.78 12.26 -11.86
CA GLY A 467 -41.35 10.97 -11.47
C GLY A 467 -41.81 10.93 -9.99
N ASP A 468 -42.94 10.26 -9.73
CA ASP A 468 -43.66 10.29 -8.44
C ASP A 468 -43.04 9.42 -7.33
N GLN A 469 -41.91 8.74 -7.55
CA GLN A 469 -41.28 7.87 -6.55
C GLN A 469 -39.76 7.90 -6.65
N CYS A 470 -39.10 8.69 -5.80
CA CYS A 470 -37.64 8.67 -5.67
C CYS A 470 -37.16 7.77 -4.51
N TYR A 471 -38.05 7.40 -3.59
CA TYR A 471 -37.77 6.53 -2.44
C TYR A 471 -39.06 5.78 -2.08
N PRO A 472 -39.01 4.52 -1.66
CA PRO A 472 -40.04 3.99 -0.77
C PRO A 472 -39.69 4.43 0.65
N PRO A 473 -40.23 5.53 1.20
CA PRO A 473 -40.19 5.75 2.64
C PRO A 473 -41.00 4.61 3.28
N THR A 474 -40.35 3.58 3.83
CA THR A 474 -41.15 2.49 4.39
C THR A 474 -41.84 2.93 5.68
N ARG A 475 -41.30 3.96 6.39
CA ARG A 475 -41.97 4.55 7.56
C ARG A 475 -41.42 5.92 7.97
N ILE A 476 -42.32 6.89 8.12
CA ILE A 476 -42.14 8.14 8.86
C ILE A 476 -42.79 7.94 10.23
N LEU A 477 -42.03 7.94 11.33
CA LEU A 477 -42.64 7.89 12.67
C LEU A 477 -43.24 9.27 13.06
N PRO A 478 -44.36 9.30 13.80
CA PRO A 478 -45.26 10.45 13.87
C PRO A 478 -44.67 11.72 14.51
N LYS A 479 -45.32 12.86 14.24
CA LYS A 479 -45.05 14.18 14.84
C LYS A 479 -45.11 14.09 16.37
N GLY A 480 -44.06 14.54 17.05
CA GLY A 480 -43.98 14.52 18.52
C GLY A 480 -43.06 13.44 19.08
N ALA A 481 -41.95 13.18 18.41
CA ALA A 481 -40.70 12.79 19.03
C ALA A 481 -39.59 13.20 18.03
N GLY A 482 -38.30 13.13 18.35
CA GLY A 482 -37.26 13.21 17.30
C GLY A 482 -37.60 12.33 16.09
N ARG A 483 -37.26 12.81 14.88
CA ARG A 483 -37.70 12.17 13.64
C ARG A 483 -36.72 11.08 13.24
N LEU A 484 -37.25 9.86 13.08
CA LEU A 484 -36.55 8.75 12.47
C LEU A 484 -36.97 8.61 11.01
N LEU A 485 -35.98 8.53 10.13
CA LEU A 485 -36.10 8.19 8.73
C LEU A 485 -35.51 6.79 8.53
N ILE A 486 -36.34 5.85 8.11
CA ILE A 486 -35.91 4.49 7.75
C ILE A 486 -35.96 4.39 6.23
N LEU A 487 -34.80 4.10 5.64
CA LEU A 487 -34.62 3.85 4.22
C LEU A 487 -34.28 2.37 4.06
N ASN A 488 -35.13 1.63 3.36
CA ASN A 488 -34.84 0.23 3.03
C ASN A 488 -34.61 0.11 1.53
N ASP A 489 -33.77 -0.85 1.15
CA ASP A 489 -33.49 -1.18 -0.25
C ASP A 489 -33.08 0.05 -1.09
N ILE A 490 -32.13 0.83 -0.55
CA ILE A 490 -31.54 1.98 -1.25
C ILE A 490 -30.87 1.46 -2.52
N PRO A 491 -31.19 2.00 -3.72
CA PRO A 491 -30.56 1.56 -4.95
C PRO A 491 -29.04 1.73 -4.89
N LEU A 492 -28.27 0.66 -5.12
CA LEU A 492 -26.81 0.72 -5.11
C LEU A 492 -26.21 1.76 -6.07
N PRO A 493 -26.79 2.06 -7.26
CA PRO A 493 -26.33 3.17 -8.10
C PRO A 493 -26.41 4.54 -7.40
N GLN A 494 -27.30 4.65 -6.40
CA GLN A 494 -27.42 5.72 -5.39
C GLN A 494 -26.10 6.01 -4.65
N ILE A 495 -25.46 4.92 -4.25
CA ILE A 495 -24.39 4.86 -3.24
C ILE A 495 -23.02 4.81 -3.89
N ILE A 496 -22.89 4.13 -5.04
CA ILE A 496 -21.62 3.94 -5.76
C ILE A 496 -20.81 5.25 -5.96
N PRO A 497 -21.42 6.41 -6.31
CA PRO A 497 -20.68 7.66 -6.46
C PRO A 497 -20.03 8.19 -5.18
N TYR A 498 -20.46 7.72 -4.01
CA TYR A 498 -19.94 8.11 -2.70
C TYR A 498 -18.85 7.18 -2.16
N ILE A 499 -18.45 6.15 -2.92
CA ILE A 499 -17.35 5.26 -2.55
C ILE A 499 -16.02 6.04 -2.62
N ASP A 500 -15.33 6.16 -1.48
CA ASP A 500 -13.94 6.60 -1.47
C ASP A 500 -13.00 5.42 -1.79
N TRP A 501 -12.66 5.30 -3.06
CA TRP A 501 -11.78 4.27 -3.59
C TRP A 501 -10.36 4.30 -3.02
N THR A 502 -9.94 5.39 -2.37
CA THR A 502 -8.61 5.48 -1.72
C THR A 502 -8.41 4.34 -0.72
N PHE A 503 -9.42 4.09 0.13
CA PHE A 503 -9.33 3.05 1.15
C PHE A 503 -9.47 1.64 0.56
N PHE A 504 -10.15 1.50 -0.57
CA PHE A 504 -10.18 0.25 -1.32
C PHE A 504 -8.76 -0.11 -1.82
N PHE A 505 -8.03 0.82 -2.43
CA PHE A 505 -6.64 0.57 -2.84
C PHE A 505 -5.71 0.31 -1.66
N HIS A 506 -5.87 1.03 -0.55
CA HIS A 506 -5.10 0.78 0.66
C HIS A 506 -5.30 -0.64 1.20
N ALA A 507 -6.54 -1.16 1.17
CA ALA A 507 -6.83 -2.53 1.58
C ALA A 507 -6.12 -3.57 0.69
N TRP A 508 -5.80 -3.20 -0.55
CA TRP A 508 -5.04 -4.01 -1.51
C TRP A 508 -3.54 -3.66 -1.54
N GLU A 509 -3.01 -3.01 -0.49
CA GLU A 509 -1.60 -2.58 -0.39
C GLU A 509 -1.11 -1.65 -1.52
N LEU A 510 -2.04 -1.05 -2.26
CA LEU A 510 -1.76 -0.02 -3.25
C LEU A 510 -1.89 1.36 -2.60
N LYS A 511 -0.80 1.82 -1.96
CA LYS A 511 -0.75 3.14 -1.31
C LYS A 511 -0.79 4.26 -2.35
N GLY A 512 -1.80 5.12 -2.25
CA GLY A 512 -2.01 6.26 -3.13
C GLY A 512 -3.45 6.77 -3.06
N ARG A 513 -3.68 8.05 -3.40
CA ARG A 513 -5.02 8.66 -3.34
C ARG A 513 -5.76 8.48 -4.66
N TYR A 514 -7.03 8.07 -4.63
CA TYR A 514 -7.88 8.07 -5.83
C TYR A 514 -8.29 9.50 -6.22
N PRO A 515 -8.37 9.85 -7.53
CA PRO A 515 -8.04 9.03 -8.70
C PRO A 515 -6.56 9.02 -9.09
N LYS A 516 -5.70 9.82 -8.44
CA LYS A 516 -4.28 9.98 -8.80
C LYS A 516 -3.50 8.65 -8.86
N ILE A 517 -3.85 7.68 -8.03
CA ILE A 517 -3.22 6.35 -8.02
C ILE A 517 -3.39 5.61 -9.36
N LEU A 518 -4.42 5.93 -10.14
CA LEU A 518 -4.62 5.33 -11.46
C LEU A 518 -3.56 5.79 -12.47
N ASP A 519 -2.97 6.96 -12.26
CA ASP A 519 -1.90 7.55 -13.08
C ASP A 519 -0.53 7.40 -12.41
N ASP A 520 -0.45 6.67 -11.30
CA ASP A 520 0.79 6.43 -10.58
C ASP A 520 1.78 5.68 -11.49
N PRO A 521 3.04 6.15 -11.59
CA PRO A 521 4.01 5.57 -12.50
C PRO A 521 4.29 4.08 -12.19
N GLU A 522 4.40 3.72 -10.92
CA GLU A 522 4.74 2.35 -10.52
C GLU A 522 3.49 1.46 -10.42
N LYS A 523 2.40 2.01 -9.87
CA LYS A 523 1.23 1.23 -9.46
C LYS A 523 0.03 1.39 -10.38
N GLY A 524 0.04 2.39 -11.27
CA GLY A 524 -1.12 2.80 -12.04
C GLY A 524 -1.70 1.70 -12.93
N THR A 525 -0.84 0.86 -13.52
CA THR A 525 -1.30 -0.28 -14.34
C THR A 525 -2.10 -1.28 -13.52
N GLU A 526 -1.60 -1.68 -12.36
CA GLU A 526 -2.30 -2.64 -11.50
C GLU A 526 -3.48 -2.00 -10.77
N ALA A 527 -3.39 -0.72 -10.40
CA ALA A 527 -4.51 0.04 -9.86
C ALA A 527 -5.68 0.13 -10.85
N ARG A 528 -5.42 0.39 -12.14
CA ARG A 528 -6.45 0.40 -13.19
C ARG A 528 -7.09 -0.98 -13.38
N LYS A 529 -6.30 -2.06 -13.40
CA LYS A 529 -6.83 -3.43 -13.50
C LYS A 529 -7.72 -3.78 -12.30
N LEU A 530 -7.24 -3.53 -11.08
CA LEU A 530 -7.99 -3.78 -9.86
C LEU A 530 -9.30 -2.96 -9.82
N PHE A 531 -9.25 -1.70 -10.23
CA PHE A 531 -10.43 -0.84 -10.32
C PHE A 531 -11.45 -1.35 -11.33
N ALA A 532 -10.99 -1.83 -12.49
CA ALA A 532 -11.85 -2.43 -13.51
C ALA A 532 -12.53 -3.70 -12.99
N ASP A 533 -11.77 -4.61 -12.36
CA ASP A 533 -12.29 -5.83 -11.74
C ASP A 533 -13.36 -5.50 -10.67
N ALA A 534 -13.07 -4.52 -9.79
CA ALA A 534 -13.99 -4.09 -8.73
C ALA A 534 -15.26 -3.45 -9.29
N THR A 535 -15.15 -2.62 -10.33
CA THR A 535 -16.31 -1.95 -10.95
C THR A 535 -17.19 -2.97 -11.68
N ALA A 536 -16.60 -3.94 -12.37
CA ALA A 536 -17.33 -5.04 -12.99
C ALA A 536 -18.08 -5.88 -11.94
N MET A 537 -17.45 -6.16 -10.80
CA MET A 537 -18.10 -6.86 -9.69
C MET A 537 -19.23 -6.03 -9.09
N LEU A 538 -19.07 -4.72 -8.90
CA LEU A 538 -20.15 -3.84 -8.43
C LEU A 538 -21.34 -3.81 -9.39
N GLN A 539 -21.10 -3.83 -10.70
CA GLN A 539 -22.17 -3.95 -11.70
C GLN A 539 -22.94 -5.26 -11.54
N ARG A 540 -22.24 -6.39 -11.34
CA ARG A 540 -22.86 -7.68 -11.08
C ARG A 540 -23.66 -7.69 -9.78
N ILE A 541 -23.09 -7.18 -8.68
CA ILE A 541 -23.77 -7.05 -7.39
C ILE A 541 -25.09 -6.27 -7.55
N ASN A 542 -25.08 -5.18 -8.32
CA ASN A 542 -26.27 -4.38 -8.57
C ASN A 542 -27.32 -5.08 -9.47
N THR A 543 -26.88 -5.75 -10.54
CA THR A 543 -27.76 -6.44 -11.49
C THR A 543 -28.36 -7.71 -10.91
N GLU A 544 -27.55 -8.51 -10.23
CA GLU A 544 -27.93 -9.80 -9.64
C GLU A 544 -28.48 -9.65 -8.21
N LYS A 545 -28.53 -8.42 -7.65
CA LYS A 545 -29.10 -8.10 -6.33
C LYS A 545 -28.48 -8.87 -5.17
N TRP A 546 -27.15 -9.02 -5.17
CA TRP A 546 -26.42 -9.73 -4.11
C TRP A 546 -26.49 -9.02 -2.75
N LEU A 547 -26.68 -7.71 -2.74
CA LEU A 547 -26.68 -6.88 -1.53
C LEU A 547 -27.91 -5.96 -1.50
N ARG A 548 -28.44 -5.76 -0.29
CA ARG A 548 -29.45 -4.75 0.03
C ARG A 548 -28.82 -3.69 0.92
N ALA A 549 -28.99 -2.42 0.58
CA ALA A 549 -28.53 -1.31 1.40
C ALA A 549 -29.69 -0.71 2.20
N ASP A 550 -29.61 -0.75 3.52
CA ASP A 550 -30.60 -0.18 4.44
C ASP A 550 -29.94 0.90 5.31
N ALA A 551 -30.69 1.93 5.70
CA ALA A 551 -30.21 3.01 6.56
C ALA A 551 -31.29 3.51 7.53
N VAL A 552 -30.86 3.92 8.73
CA VAL A 552 -31.71 4.61 9.70
C VAL A 552 -31.04 5.92 10.10
N ILE A 553 -31.76 7.03 9.96
CA ILE A 553 -31.28 8.37 10.28
C ILE A 553 -32.21 8.99 11.33
N GLY A 554 -31.64 9.62 12.35
CA GLY A 554 -32.40 10.22 13.44
C GLY A 554 -31.98 11.65 13.75
N LEU A 555 -32.95 12.53 13.94
CA LEU A 555 -32.74 13.92 14.38
C LEU A 555 -33.57 14.21 15.63
N PHE A 556 -32.88 14.53 16.73
CA PHE A 556 -33.48 14.71 18.05
C PHE A 556 -33.13 16.08 18.62
N PRO A 557 -34.07 16.75 19.31
CA PRO A 557 -33.74 17.92 20.11
C PRO A 557 -32.79 17.51 21.22
N ALA A 558 -31.73 18.29 21.44
CA ALA A 558 -30.71 17.98 22.42
C ALA A 558 -30.11 19.24 23.08
N ASN A 559 -29.55 19.07 24.28
CA ASN A 559 -28.76 20.07 24.98
C ASN A 559 -27.54 19.42 25.62
N SER A 560 -26.43 20.17 25.68
CA SER A 560 -25.28 19.79 26.48
C SER A 560 -25.61 19.87 27.97
N GLN A 561 -25.18 18.87 28.75
CA GLN A 561 -25.14 18.89 30.20
C GLN A 561 -23.73 18.48 30.64
N GLY A 562 -22.87 19.46 30.93
CA GLY A 562 -21.45 19.20 31.15
C GLY A 562 -20.78 18.71 29.87
N GLU A 563 -20.16 17.53 29.92
CA GLU A 563 -19.61 16.83 28.74
C GLU A 563 -20.66 16.06 27.93
N ASP A 564 -21.82 15.77 28.54
CA ASP A 564 -22.79 14.87 27.96
C ASP A 564 -23.78 15.62 27.07
N LEU A 565 -24.42 14.88 26.17
CA LEU A 565 -25.53 15.36 25.36
C LEU A 565 -26.82 14.68 25.81
N LEU A 566 -27.74 15.45 26.37
CA LEU A 566 -29.09 15.01 26.67
C LEU A 566 -29.94 15.10 25.41
N LEU A 567 -30.50 13.99 24.98
CA LEU A 567 -31.54 13.96 23.94
C LEU A 567 -32.90 14.04 24.61
N TYR A 568 -33.81 14.78 24.00
CA TYR A 568 -35.19 14.90 24.47
C TYR A 568 -36.15 14.19 23.53
N ARG A 569 -37.28 13.78 24.09
CA ARG A 569 -38.37 13.20 23.29
C ARG A 569 -38.85 14.20 22.26
N ASP A 570 -39.16 15.42 22.66
CA ASP A 570 -39.76 16.46 21.82
C ASP A 570 -39.09 17.83 21.99
N ASN A 571 -39.58 18.81 21.23
CA ASN A 571 -39.08 20.18 21.26
C ASN A 571 -39.45 20.93 22.55
N GLU A 572 -40.34 20.41 23.40
CA GLU A 572 -40.62 21.00 24.72
C GLU A 572 -39.47 20.74 25.70
N ARG A 573 -38.62 19.74 25.42
CA ARG A 573 -37.42 19.39 26.19
C ARG A 573 -37.69 19.11 27.67
N ARG A 574 -38.89 18.61 27.98
CA ARG A 574 -39.32 18.28 29.35
C ARG A 574 -38.91 16.89 29.80
N GLN A 575 -38.87 15.93 28.86
CA GLN A 575 -38.58 14.53 29.13
C GLN A 575 -37.30 14.11 28.40
N PRO A 576 -36.20 13.83 29.11
CA PRO A 576 -35.01 13.22 28.54
C PRO A 576 -35.36 11.84 27.95
N LEU A 577 -34.81 11.56 26.77
CA LEU A 577 -34.94 10.29 26.06
C LEU A 577 -33.71 9.41 26.30
N ALA A 578 -32.52 9.99 26.17
CA ALA A 578 -31.23 9.30 26.30
C ALA A 578 -30.13 10.31 26.64
N SER A 579 -29.01 9.81 27.15
CA SER A 579 -27.80 10.60 27.38
C SER A 579 -26.66 9.98 26.57
N PHE A 580 -25.92 10.81 25.84
CA PHE A 580 -24.73 10.42 25.11
C PHE A 580 -23.52 10.99 25.83
N HIS A 581 -22.63 10.11 26.27
CA HIS A 581 -21.47 10.50 27.06
C HIS A 581 -20.28 10.80 26.15
N PHE A 582 -19.60 11.92 26.39
CA PHE A 582 -18.40 12.31 25.65
C PHE A 582 -17.21 12.50 26.58
N LEU A 583 -16.00 12.31 26.03
CA LEU A 583 -14.76 12.55 26.76
C LEU A 583 -14.32 14.00 26.62
N ARG A 584 -13.62 14.50 27.65
CA ARG A 584 -12.98 15.82 27.64
C ARG A 584 -11.48 15.70 27.46
N LYS A 585 -10.91 16.46 26.52
CA LYS A 585 -9.46 16.53 26.32
C LYS A 585 -8.79 17.13 27.57
N GLN A 586 -7.89 16.37 28.20
CA GLN A 586 -7.17 16.80 29.41
C GLN A 586 -5.71 17.21 29.16
N GLY A 587 -5.21 17.17 27.93
CA GLY A 587 -3.92 17.83 27.64
C GLY A 587 -4.05 19.34 27.76
N ARG A 588 -3.05 20.04 28.31
CA ARG A 588 -3.12 21.51 28.43
C ARG A 588 -3.38 22.17 27.07
N GLN A 589 -4.44 22.98 26.99
CA GLN A 589 -4.78 23.75 25.80
C GLN A 589 -4.43 25.23 26.02
N PRO A 590 -4.19 26.02 24.94
CA PRO A 590 -4.23 27.48 25.01
C PRO A 590 -5.53 27.97 25.67
N ALA A 591 -5.48 29.13 26.32
CA ALA A 591 -6.68 29.76 26.85
C ALA A 591 -7.62 30.10 25.67
N GLY A 592 -8.87 29.66 25.79
CA GLY A 592 -9.96 29.97 24.86
C GLY A 592 -10.52 31.37 25.04
#